data_AF-A0A6A5Z1A0-F1
#
_entry.id   AF-A0A6A5Z1A0-F1
#
_cell.length_a   1.000
_cell.length_b   1.000
_cell.length_c   1.000
_cell.angle_alpha   90.00
_cell.angle_beta   90.00
_cell.angle_gamma   90.00
#
_symmetry.space_group_name_H-M   'P 1'
#
loop_
_entity.id
_entity.type
_entity.pdbx_description
1 polymer ?
#
loop_
_entity_poly.entity_id
_entity_poly.type
_entity_poly.pdbx_seq_one_letter_code
_entity_poly.pdbx_strand_id
1 'polypeptide(L)'
;MSAYPNDPKTQVMRQIQQEAAMQNARMLVEKLNEHCFERCVPKPGSSLSSGEQTCFTTCMEKYMTAWNTVSKQYVARIQQESQKGGLGGGTF
;
A
#
# COMPACT_ATOMS: atom_id res chain seq x y z
N MET A 1 8.76 32.96 2.25
CA MET A 1 9.54 31.95 2.99
C MET A 1 9.21 32.11 4.47
N SER A 2 8.37 31.23 5.03
CA SER A 2 8.11 31.19 6.48
C SER A 2 8.22 29.74 6.93
N ALA A 3 9.43 29.32 7.27
CA ALA A 3 9.71 28.02 7.84
C ALA A 3 9.65 28.12 9.37
N TYR A 4 8.46 27.91 9.94
CA TYR A 4 8.34 27.57 11.35
C TYR A 4 8.18 26.04 11.46
N PRO A 5 9.15 25.32 12.05
CA PRO A 5 9.06 23.86 12.24
C PRO A 5 7.96 23.43 13.24
N ASN A 6 7.24 24.39 13.85
CA ASN A 6 6.15 24.18 14.82
C ASN A 6 4.86 24.94 14.45
N ASP A 7 4.55 25.06 13.15
CA ASP A 7 3.20 25.48 12.76
C ASP A 7 2.20 24.35 13.12
N PRO A 8 1.17 24.60 13.96
CA PRO A 8 0.15 23.60 14.31
C PRO A 8 -0.51 22.98 13.07
N LYS A 9 -0.63 23.71 11.96
CA LYS A 9 -1.10 23.14 10.68
C LYS A 9 -0.16 22.07 10.15
N THR A 10 1.15 22.28 10.24
CA THR A 10 2.15 21.30 9.80
C THR A 10 2.15 20.06 10.69
N GLN A 11 1.94 20.22 12.00
CA GLN A 11 1.82 19.10 12.94
C GLN A 11 0.57 18.25 12.64
N VAL A 12 -0.59 18.88 12.46
CA VAL A 12 -1.83 18.19 12.10
C VAL A 12 -1.71 17.48 10.75
N MET A 13 -1.11 18.12 9.73
CA MET A 13 -0.89 17.48 8.43
C MET A 13 0.01 16.25 8.52
N ARG A 14 1.06 16.28 9.35
CA ARG A 14 1.91 15.10 9.59
C ARG A 14 1.14 13.97 10.26
N GLN A 15 0.30 14.30 11.25
CA GLN A 15 -0.53 13.30 11.92
C GLN A 15 -1.51 12.64 10.93
N ILE A 16 -2.20 13.44 10.11
CA ILE A 16 -3.12 12.92 9.08
C ILE A 16 -2.36 12.00 8.10
N GLN A 17 -1.15 12.37 7.67
CA GLN A 17 -0.34 11.53 6.78
C GLN A 17 0.05 10.19 7.43
N GLN A 18 0.41 10.20 8.72
CA GLN A 18 0.71 8.97 9.45
C GLN A 18 -0.52 8.08 9.59
N GLU A 19 -1.68 8.65 9.92
CA GLU A 19 -2.94 7.91 10.01
C GLU A 19 -3.33 7.29 8.67
N ALA A 20 -3.22 8.04 7.58
CA ALA A 20 -3.46 7.53 6.23
C ALA A 20 -2.50 6.40 5.86
N ALA A 21 -1.21 6.52 6.18
CA ALA A 21 -0.23 5.46 5.95
C ALA A 21 -0.56 4.18 6.73
N MET A 22 -0.98 4.30 7.99
CA MET A 22 -1.42 3.16 8.81
C MET A 22 -2.68 2.51 8.23
N GLN A 23 -3.67 3.29 7.79
CA GLN A 23 -4.89 2.76 7.17
C GLN A 23 -4.57 1.99 5.88
N ASN A 24 -3.70 2.54 5.02
CA ASN A 24 -3.28 1.87 3.80
C ASN A 24 -2.57 0.54 4.08
N ALA A 25 -1.70 0.50 5.10
CA ALA A 25 -1.03 -0.74 5.51
C ALA A 25 -2.04 -1.78 6.04
N ARG A 26 -3.03 -1.36 6.84
CA ARG A 26 -4.10 -2.27 7.31
C ARG A 26 -4.90 -2.86 6.15
N MET A 27 -5.31 -2.03 5.21
CA MET A 27 -6.06 -2.48 4.03
C MET A 27 -5.27 -3.49 3.19
N LEU A 28 -3.94 -3.29 3.06
CA LEU A 28 -3.07 -4.25 2.39
C LEU A 28 -3.08 -5.60 3.11
N VAL A 29 -2.94 -5.62 4.43
CA VAL A 29 -2.96 -6.83 5.25
C VAL A 29 -4.32 -7.54 5.17
N GLU A 30 -5.42 -6.79 5.24
CA GLU A 30 -6.78 -7.34 5.10
C GLU A 30 -6.95 -8.03 3.75
N LYS A 31 -6.55 -7.37 2.65
CA LYS A 31 -6.64 -7.96 1.30
C LYS A 31 -5.75 -9.18 1.10
N LEU A 32 -4.54 -9.13 1.65
CA LEU A 32 -3.62 -10.27 1.65
C LEU A 32 -4.23 -11.45 2.42
N ASN A 33 -4.82 -11.21 3.59
CA ASN A 33 -5.47 -12.23 4.40
C ASN A 33 -6.67 -12.85 3.67
N GLU A 34 -7.57 -12.02 3.12
CA GLU A 34 -8.71 -12.49 2.32
C GLU A 34 -8.24 -13.38 1.17
N HIS A 35 -7.28 -12.90 0.37
CA HIS A 35 -6.80 -13.60 -0.82
C HIS A 35 -6.11 -14.92 -0.47
N CYS A 36 -5.21 -14.91 0.51
CA CYS A 36 -4.47 -16.10 0.89
C CYS A 36 -5.34 -17.12 1.64
N PHE A 37 -6.33 -16.67 2.41
CA PHE A 37 -7.28 -17.57 3.06
C PHE A 37 -8.13 -18.31 2.02
N GLU A 38 -8.72 -17.57 1.07
CA GLU A 38 -9.53 -18.16 -0.01
C GLU A 38 -8.76 -19.23 -0.80
N ARG A 39 -7.45 -19.01 -1.05
CA ARG A 39 -6.64 -19.91 -1.87
C ARG A 39 -6.00 -21.06 -1.11
N CYS A 40 -5.68 -20.88 0.17
CA CYS A 40 -4.91 -21.86 0.92
C CYS A 40 -5.72 -22.63 1.95
N VAL A 41 -6.96 -22.22 2.30
CA VAL A 41 -7.76 -22.86 3.36
C VAL A 41 -9.06 -23.45 2.79
N PRO A 42 -8.99 -24.64 2.16
CA PRO A 42 -10.16 -25.27 1.54
C PRO A 42 -11.18 -25.80 2.55
N LYS A 43 -10.75 -26.09 3.80
CA LYS A 43 -11.60 -26.59 4.88
C LYS A 43 -11.32 -25.79 6.15
N PRO A 44 -12.04 -24.68 6.38
CA PRO A 44 -11.87 -23.86 7.57
C PRO A 44 -12.05 -24.68 8.85
N GLY A 45 -11.13 -24.49 9.80
CA GLY A 45 -11.17 -25.13 11.11
C GLY A 45 -10.62 -24.19 12.19
N SER A 46 -10.50 -24.69 13.42
CA SER A 46 -9.94 -23.92 14.55
C SER A 46 -8.43 -23.68 14.45
N SER A 47 -7.75 -24.35 13.52
CA SER A 47 -6.31 -24.27 13.30
C SER A 47 -5.98 -24.56 11.84
N LEU A 48 -4.91 -23.96 11.33
CA LEU A 48 -4.34 -24.33 10.04
C LEU A 48 -3.57 -25.64 10.17
N SER A 49 -3.78 -26.56 9.23
CA SER A 49 -2.88 -27.70 9.04
C SER A 49 -1.49 -27.22 8.59
N SER A 50 -0.48 -28.08 8.72
CA SER A 50 0.89 -27.77 8.26
C SER A 50 0.95 -27.39 6.78
N GLY A 51 0.15 -28.05 5.94
CA GLY A 51 0.02 -27.74 4.52
C GLY A 51 -0.60 -26.37 4.26
N GLU A 52 -1.69 -26.04 4.96
CA GLU A 52 -2.36 -24.74 4.85
C GLU A 52 -1.44 -23.62 5.34
N GLN A 53 -0.71 -23.82 6.44
CA GLN A 53 0.25 -22.85 6.96
C GLN A 53 1.41 -22.59 5.99
N THR A 54 1.94 -23.65 5.36
CA THR A 54 2.99 -23.53 4.32
C THR A 54 2.48 -22.80 3.09
N CYS A 55 1.29 -23.15 2.61
CA CYS A 55 0.63 -22.47 1.49
C CYS A 55 0.41 -20.99 1.81
N PHE A 56 -0.14 -20.69 2.99
CA PHE A 56 -0.45 -19.34 3.41
C PHE A 56 0.81 -18.48 3.47
N THR A 57 1.89 -18.99 4.08
CA THR A 57 3.20 -18.31 4.13
C THR A 57 3.72 -18.00 2.72
N THR A 58 3.70 -19.00 1.84
CA THR A 58 4.13 -18.85 0.45
C THR A 58 3.25 -17.86 -0.32
N CYS A 59 1.94 -17.87 -0.07
CA CYS A 59 0.99 -16.94 -0.67
C CYS A 59 1.29 -15.50 -0.26
N MET A 60 1.49 -15.25 1.03
CA MET A 60 1.80 -13.91 1.55
C MET A 60 3.08 -13.35 0.92
N GLU A 61 4.14 -14.15 0.85
CA GLU A 61 5.41 -13.75 0.22
C GLU A 61 5.19 -13.35 -1.25
N LYS A 62 4.52 -14.21 -2.02
CA LYS A 62 4.23 -13.95 -3.44
C LYS A 62 3.35 -12.71 -3.61
N TYR A 63 2.33 -12.55 -2.79
CA TYR A 63 1.43 -11.40 -2.83
C TYR A 63 2.20 -10.09 -2.57
N MET A 64 3.06 -10.07 -1.55
CA MET A 64 3.88 -8.89 -1.24
C MET A 64 4.90 -8.59 -2.34
N THR A 65 5.54 -9.61 -2.95
CA THR A 65 6.42 -9.40 -4.11
C THR A 65 5.67 -8.81 -5.30
N ALA A 66 4.47 -9.34 -5.60
CA ALA A 66 3.64 -8.83 -6.68
C ALA A 66 3.19 -7.39 -6.41
N TRP A 67 2.67 -7.11 -5.21
CA TRP A 67 2.23 -5.78 -4.80
C TRP A 67 3.37 -4.75 -4.90
N ASN A 68 4.57 -5.07 -4.39
CA ASN A 68 5.73 -4.18 -4.49
C ASN A 68 6.11 -3.88 -5.94
N THR A 69 6.07 -4.88 -6.81
CA THR A 69 6.39 -4.72 -8.23
C THR A 69 5.37 -3.80 -8.91
N VAL A 70 4.07 -4.09 -8.73
CA VAL A 70 2.98 -3.29 -9.32
C VAL A 70 3.00 -1.87 -8.77
N SER A 71 3.18 -1.69 -7.46
CA SER A 71 3.23 -0.40 -6.78
C SER A 71 4.34 0.50 -7.35
N LYS A 72 5.56 -0.03 -7.50
CA LYS A 72 6.69 0.69 -8.10
C LYS A 72 6.40 1.14 -9.53
N GLN A 73 5.87 0.24 -10.35
CA GLN A 73 5.52 0.56 -11.74
C GLN A 73 4.41 1.61 -11.81
N TYR A 74 3.37 1.46 -11.00
CA TYR A 74 2.25 2.39 -10.93
C TYR A 74 2.69 3.81 -10.54
N VAL A 75 3.48 3.94 -9.47
CA VAL A 75 4.02 5.24 -9.04
C VAL A 75 4.92 5.87 -10.11
N ALA A 76 5.80 5.08 -10.72
CA ALA A 76 6.66 5.58 -11.81
C ALA A 76 5.84 6.14 -12.97
N ARG A 77 4.72 5.49 -13.34
CA ARG A 77 3.83 5.97 -14.39
C ARG A 77 3.10 7.24 -14.00
N ILE A 78 2.56 7.34 -12.78
CA ILE A 78 1.91 8.56 -12.29
C ILE A 78 2.87 9.75 -12.33
N GLN A 79 4.12 9.56 -11.89
CA GLN A 79 5.13 10.62 -11.91
C GLN A 79 5.43 11.10 -13.34
N GLN A 80 5.56 10.17 -14.29
CA GLN A 80 5.78 10.50 -15.70
C GLN A 80 4.61 11.29 -16.31
N GLU A 81 3.37 10.87 -16.04
CA GLU A 81 2.18 11.57 -16.54
C GLU A 81 2.02 12.96 -15.89
N SER A 82 2.34 13.09 -14.60
CA SER A 82 2.31 14.39 -13.90
C SER A 82 3.32 15.40 -14.45
N GLN A 83 4.47 14.94 -14.96
CA GLN A 83 5.48 15.79 -15.60
C GLN A 83 5.07 16.19 -17.02
N LYS A 84 4.43 15.28 -17.77
CA LYS A 84 3.93 15.57 -19.12
C LYS A 84 2.72 16.52 -19.12
N GLY A 85 1.87 16.47 -18.10
CA GLY A 85 0.74 17.39 -17.91
C GLY A 85 1.11 18.81 -17.46
N GLY A 86 2.38 19.06 -17.13
CA GLY A 86 2.89 20.36 -16.63
C GLY A 86 3.40 21.34 -17.70
N LEU A 87 3.30 21.01 -18.99
CA LEU A 87 3.86 21.79 -20.10
C LEU A 87 2.77 22.38 -21.02
N GLY A 88 1.77 23.04 -20.44
CA GLY A 88 0.66 23.62 -21.21
C GLY A 88 -0.01 24.88 -20.65
N GLY A 89 0.55 25.54 -19.63
CA GLY A 89 -0.09 26.70 -18.99
C GLY A 89 0.92 27.78 -18.59
N GLY A 90 1.36 28.60 -19.56
CA GLY A 90 2.22 29.75 -19.27
C GLY A 90 2.91 30.36 -20.48
N THR A 91 2.19 30.60 -21.57
CA THR A 91 2.64 31.50 -22.64
C THR A 91 1.57 32.57 -22.88
N PHE A 92 1.36 33.46 -21.91
CA PHE A 92 1.04 34.89 -22.07
C PHE A 92 1.47 35.59 -20.78
#